data_AF-A0A8S1E5M4-F1
#
_entry.id   AF-A0A8S1E5M4-F1
#
_cell.length_a   1.000
_cell.length_b   1.000
_cell.length_c   1.000
_cell.angle_alpha   90.00
_cell.angle_beta   90.00
_cell.angle_gamma   90.00
#
_symmetry.space_group_name_H-M   'P 1'
#
loop_
_entity.id
_entity.type
_entity.pdbx_description
1 polymer ?
#
loop_
_entity_poly.entity_id
_entity_poly.type
_entity_poly.pdbx_seq_one_letter_code
_entity_poly.pdbx_strand_id
1 'polypeptide(L)'
;MRIRFCDRQRVLQMNLRRWPPGAADEASAREKICLLILRHLQARKRWQKQFWEIFTAVPESEKAAFDAFHSAITLLFKKLMLFESTVKTLSLLEPNSGGKFESIVQGVLLAKAPYNHQRVVKMFFGLSFKVFCHSENTHDESLEELICQGCSQESERCMCKEILKKFSEANNHLVRLGLMERLAGEQLRELLQMRIKSYVQELCKGSFSSHLAELESWLETVVMAWLNCVYEEQDDVAHSLVLELSIVKLRHFLYETYTKIRVEEFFNIIIGKLLRHRD
;
A
#
# COMPACT_ATOMS: atom_id res chain seq x y z
N MET A 1 -33.67 0.95 -19.80
CA MET A 1 -33.04 2.29 -19.78
C MET A 1 -31.65 2.28 -20.46
N ARG A 2 -31.52 1.72 -21.68
CA ARG A 2 -30.24 1.43 -22.38
C ARG A 2 -29.93 2.37 -23.57
N ILE A 3 -30.78 3.37 -23.84
CA ILE A 3 -30.79 4.05 -25.15
C ILE A 3 -29.90 5.33 -25.19
N ARG A 4 -29.41 5.86 -24.06
CA ARG A 4 -28.63 7.13 -24.05
C ARG A 4 -27.10 6.97 -24.09
N PHE A 5 -26.57 5.77 -24.23
CA PHE A 5 -25.11 5.53 -24.25
C PHE A 5 -24.52 5.67 -25.68
N CYS A 6 -25.27 5.25 -26.71
CA CYS A 6 -24.82 5.26 -28.11
C CYS A 6 -24.65 6.68 -28.67
N ASP A 7 -25.54 7.62 -28.33
CA ASP A 7 -25.51 8.97 -28.92
C ASP A 7 -24.30 9.79 -28.44
N ARG A 8 -23.81 9.56 -27.22
CA ARG A 8 -22.62 10.28 -26.70
C ARG A 8 -21.30 9.70 -27.21
N GLN A 9 -21.23 8.41 -27.52
CA GLN A 9 -20.10 7.82 -28.22
C GLN A 9 -20.01 8.31 -29.68
N ARG A 10 -21.15 8.54 -30.36
CA ARG A 10 -21.18 9.15 -31.70
C ARG A 10 -20.63 10.58 -31.72
N VAL A 11 -20.95 11.39 -30.71
CA VAL A 11 -20.41 12.77 -30.61
C VAL A 11 -18.89 12.77 -30.39
N LEU A 12 -18.35 11.80 -29.66
CA LEU A 12 -16.90 11.62 -29.51
C LEU A 12 -16.26 11.14 -30.83
N GLN A 13 -16.89 10.21 -31.55
CA GLN A 13 -16.39 9.73 -32.85
C GLN A 13 -16.50 10.78 -33.98
N MET A 14 -17.51 11.66 -33.94
CA MET A 14 -17.66 12.74 -34.93
C MET A 14 -16.62 13.85 -34.76
N ASN A 15 -16.18 14.13 -33.54
CA ASN A 15 -15.13 15.13 -33.29
C ASN A 15 -13.73 14.62 -33.66
N LEU A 16 -13.51 13.30 -33.71
CA LEU A 16 -12.24 12.69 -34.13
C LEU A 16 -11.99 12.74 -35.65
N ARG A 17 -13.02 12.96 -36.48
CA ARG A 17 -12.90 12.94 -37.96
C ARG A 17 -12.47 14.27 -38.61
N ARG A 18 -12.22 15.33 -37.84
CA ARG A 18 -11.89 16.68 -38.36
C ARG A 18 -10.43 17.10 -38.08
N TRP A 19 -9.48 16.17 -38.10
CA TRP A 19 -8.09 16.48 -37.73
C TRP A 19 -7.17 16.73 -38.95
N PRO A 20 -6.47 17.88 -39.06
CA PRO A 20 -5.45 18.14 -40.08
C PRO A 20 -4.02 17.77 -39.58
N PRO A 21 -3.05 17.44 -40.46
CA PRO A 21 -1.72 17.00 -40.02
C PRO A 21 -0.75 18.18 -39.82
N GLY A 22 -0.18 18.35 -38.62
CA GLY A 22 0.92 19.29 -38.36
C GLY A 22 1.45 19.27 -36.92
N ALA A 23 2.76 19.40 -36.71
CA ALA A 23 3.44 19.18 -35.41
C ALA A 23 3.09 20.16 -34.27
N ALA A 24 2.53 21.34 -34.56
CA ALA A 24 1.95 22.24 -33.54
C ALA A 24 0.65 21.67 -32.92
N ASP A 25 0.06 20.68 -33.58
CA ASP A 25 -1.24 20.12 -33.24
C ASP A 25 -1.15 18.96 -32.24
N GLU A 26 0.05 18.39 -32.01
CA GLU A 26 0.24 17.35 -31.00
C GLU A 26 0.12 17.89 -29.57
N ALA A 27 0.72 19.05 -29.25
CA ALA A 27 0.58 19.65 -27.92
C ALA A 27 -0.87 20.07 -27.64
N SER A 28 -1.52 20.64 -28.66
CA SER A 28 -2.97 20.97 -28.69
C SER A 28 -3.84 19.72 -28.53
N ALA A 29 -3.50 18.61 -29.17
CA ALA A 29 -4.19 17.32 -29.01
C ALA A 29 -4.04 16.75 -27.60
N ARG A 30 -2.80 16.74 -27.08
CA ARG A 30 -2.47 16.26 -25.72
C ARG A 30 -3.22 17.03 -24.64
N GLU A 31 -3.29 18.35 -24.77
CA GLU A 31 -4.02 19.22 -23.85
C GLU A 31 -5.53 18.97 -23.92
N LYS A 32 -6.08 18.81 -25.14
CA LYS A 32 -7.50 18.47 -25.34
C LYS A 32 -7.86 17.09 -24.80
N ILE A 33 -6.99 16.09 -24.92
CA ILE A 33 -7.19 14.74 -24.34
C ILE A 33 -7.20 14.82 -22.80
N CYS A 34 -6.23 15.50 -22.20
CA CYS A 34 -6.19 15.74 -20.75
C CYS A 34 -7.47 16.44 -20.28
N LEU A 35 -7.93 17.47 -21.01
CA LEU A 35 -9.17 18.19 -20.71
C LEU A 35 -10.42 17.30 -20.85
N LEU A 36 -10.47 16.39 -21.83
CA LEU A 36 -11.57 15.44 -21.98
C LEU A 36 -11.59 14.42 -20.82
N ILE A 37 -10.44 13.86 -20.46
CA ILE A 37 -10.30 12.93 -19.32
C ILE A 37 -10.69 13.66 -18.02
N LEU A 38 -10.13 14.84 -17.78
CA LEU A 38 -10.44 15.67 -16.60
C LEU A 38 -11.93 16.00 -16.56
N ARG A 39 -12.54 16.45 -17.66
CA ARG A 39 -13.96 16.80 -17.69
C ARG A 39 -14.85 15.58 -17.45
N HIS A 40 -14.47 14.41 -17.97
CA HIS A 40 -15.19 13.16 -17.72
C HIS A 40 -15.05 12.67 -16.28
N LEU A 41 -13.86 12.76 -15.68
CA LEU A 41 -13.62 12.40 -14.28
C LEU A 41 -14.26 13.41 -13.32
N GLN A 42 -14.15 14.71 -13.62
CA GLN A 42 -14.73 15.80 -12.83
C GLN A 42 -16.26 15.79 -12.87
N ALA A 43 -16.86 15.48 -14.02
CA ALA A 43 -18.31 15.26 -14.11
C ALA A 43 -18.78 14.10 -13.23
N ARG A 44 -17.87 13.22 -12.80
CA ARG A 44 -18.14 12.06 -11.94
C ARG A 44 -17.48 12.13 -10.55
N LYS A 45 -17.14 13.31 -10.01
CA LYS A 45 -16.57 13.51 -8.64
C LYS A 45 -17.27 12.77 -7.48
N ARG A 46 -18.48 12.24 -7.70
CA ARG A 46 -19.18 11.35 -6.76
C ARG A 46 -18.33 10.16 -6.29
N TRP A 47 -17.47 9.59 -7.16
CA TRP A 47 -16.64 8.45 -6.76
C TRP A 47 -15.62 8.82 -5.68
N GLN A 48 -15.02 10.01 -5.76
CA GLN A 48 -14.07 10.50 -4.76
C GLN A 48 -14.74 10.69 -3.41
N LYS A 49 -15.92 11.33 -3.38
CA LYS A 49 -16.67 11.54 -2.15
C LYS A 49 -17.07 10.21 -1.51
N GLN A 50 -17.61 9.29 -2.30
CA GLN A 50 -18.01 7.96 -1.85
C GLN A 50 -16.84 7.12 -1.33
N PHE A 51 -15.65 7.28 -1.92
CA PHE A 51 -14.45 6.63 -1.43
C PHE A 51 -14.08 7.17 -0.04
N TRP A 52 -13.96 8.49 0.10
CA TRP A 52 -13.52 9.11 1.35
C TRP A 52 -14.58 9.09 2.47
N GLU A 53 -15.86 8.99 2.15
CA GLU A 53 -16.95 8.81 3.13
C GLU A 53 -16.75 7.56 4.00
N ILE A 54 -16.05 6.54 3.50
CA ILE A 54 -15.72 5.33 4.27
C ILE A 54 -14.66 5.61 5.35
N PHE A 55 -13.84 6.65 5.18
CA PHE A 55 -12.71 6.99 6.05
C PHE A 55 -13.02 8.10 7.07
N THR A 56 -14.23 8.65 7.05
CA THR A 56 -14.62 9.75 7.96
C THR A 56 -14.88 9.25 9.37
N ALA A 57 -15.46 8.07 9.52
CA ALA A 57 -15.58 7.37 10.80
C ALA A 57 -14.39 6.42 10.94
N VAL A 58 -13.49 6.71 11.89
CA VAL A 58 -12.37 5.80 12.19
C VAL A 58 -12.95 4.53 12.83
N PRO A 59 -12.75 3.34 12.24
CA PRO A 59 -13.28 2.12 12.80
C PRO A 59 -12.62 1.78 14.15
N GLU A 60 -13.41 1.26 15.08
CA GLU A 60 -12.93 0.90 16.42
C GLU A 60 -12.05 -0.35 16.41
N SER A 61 -12.28 -1.28 15.47
CA SER A 61 -11.51 -2.53 15.36
C SER A 61 -10.63 -2.58 14.10
N GLU A 62 -9.47 -3.24 14.22
CA GLU A 62 -8.56 -3.49 13.09
C GLU A 62 -9.25 -4.22 11.94
N LYS A 63 -10.11 -5.20 12.27
CA LYS A 63 -10.87 -5.96 11.28
C LYS A 63 -11.88 -5.09 10.52
N ALA A 64 -12.61 -4.23 11.21
CA ALA A 64 -13.53 -3.30 10.56
C ALA A 64 -12.79 -2.30 9.65
N ALA A 65 -11.63 -1.79 10.09
CA ALA A 65 -10.78 -0.94 9.25
C ALA A 65 -10.26 -1.69 8.02
N PHE A 66 -9.87 -2.96 8.18
CA PHE A 66 -9.42 -3.79 7.08
C PHE A 66 -10.51 -3.99 6.02
N ASP A 67 -11.71 -4.42 6.43
CA ASP A 67 -12.81 -4.67 5.50
C ASP A 67 -13.33 -3.36 4.87
N ALA A 68 -13.31 -2.24 5.61
CA ALA A 68 -13.65 -0.92 5.08
C ALA A 68 -12.68 -0.46 4.00
N PHE A 69 -11.36 -0.60 4.22
CA PHE A 69 -10.34 -0.25 3.23
C PHE A 69 -10.45 -1.11 1.97
N HIS A 70 -10.55 -2.44 2.14
CA HIS A 70 -10.73 -3.38 1.03
C HIS A 70 -11.97 -3.04 0.20
N SER A 71 -13.10 -2.79 0.86
CA SER A 71 -14.36 -2.41 0.20
C SER A 71 -14.24 -1.09 -0.55
N ALA A 72 -13.57 -0.10 0.04
CA ALA A 72 -13.37 1.21 -0.57
C ALA A 72 -12.53 1.12 -1.85
N ILE A 73 -11.41 0.40 -1.80
CA ILE A 73 -10.53 0.19 -2.95
C ILE A 73 -11.22 -0.62 -4.05
N THR A 74 -11.93 -1.68 -3.68
CA THR A 74 -12.70 -2.49 -4.63
C THR A 74 -13.78 -1.67 -5.34
N LEU A 75 -14.48 -0.82 -4.60
CA LEU A 75 -15.50 0.07 -5.17
C LEU A 75 -14.88 1.14 -6.08
N LEU A 76 -13.74 1.70 -5.69
CA LEU A 76 -12.98 2.67 -6.49
C LEU A 76 -12.53 2.03 -7.80
N PHE A 77 -11.91 0.85 -7.71
CA PHE A 77 -11.45 0.07 -8.85
C PHE A 77 -12.59 -0.21 -9.82
N LYS A 78 -13.71 -0.79 -9.35
CA LYS A 78 -14.90 -1.05 -10.19
C LYS A 78 -15.41 0.19 -10.93
N LYS A 79 -15.39 1.37 -10.29
CA LYS A 79 -15.83 2.63 -10.91
C LYS A 79 -14.85 3.17 -11.93
N LEU A 80 -13.55 3.03 -11.68
CA LEU A 80 -12.50 3.52 -12.58
C LEU A 80 -12.28 2.59 -13.77
N MET A 81 -12.48 1.28 -13.60
CA MET A 81 -12.43 0.30 -14.69
C MET A 81 -13.50 0.53 -15.77
N LEU A 82 -14.58 1.25 -15.46
CA LEU A 82 -15.55 1.70 -16.49
C LEU A 82 -14.92 2.63 -17.54
N PHE A 83 -13.78 3.25 -17.23
CA PHE A 83 -13.03 4.10 -18.15
C PHE A 83 -11.94 3.36 -18.90
N GLU A 84 -11.67 2.09 -18.57
CA GLU A 84 -10.55 1.32 -19.13
C GLU A 84 -10.63 1.26 -20.67
N SER A 85 -11.81 0.99 -21.23
CA SER A 85 -11.99 0.96 -22.70
C SER A 85 -11.75 2.33 -23.35
N THR A 86 -12.08 3.41 -22.64
CA THR A 86 -11.85 4.78 -23.11
C THR A 86 -10.36 5.11 -23.07
N VAL A 87 -9.67 4.75 -21.99
CA VAL A 87 -8.22 4.91 -21.84
C VAL A 87 -7.47 4.07 -22.88
N LYS A 88 -7.87 2.82 -23.11
CA LYS A 88 -7.31 1.95 -24.17
C LYS A 88 -7.52 2.51 -25.57
N THR A 89 -8.66 3.13 -25.84
CA THR A 89 -8.90 3.79 -27.14
C THR A 89 -8.01 5.02 -27.28
N LEU A 90 -7.82 5.77 -26.19
CA LEU A 90 -6.94 6.94 -26.16
C LEU A 90 -5.46 6.54 -26.25
N SER A 91 -5.06 5.37 -25.74
CA SER A 91 -3.68 4.89 -25.84
C SER A 91 -3.27 4.53 -27.26
N LEU A 92 -4.24 4.20 -28.14
CA LEU A 92 -4.00 4.04 -29.57
C LEU A 92 -3.69 5.38 -30.27
N LEU A 93 -4.15 6.50 -29.72
CA LEU A 93 -3.92 7.85 -30.25
C LEU A 93 -2.73 8.54 -29.59
N GLU A 94 -2.51 8.29 -28.30
CA GLU A 94 -1.40 8.81 -27.52
C GLU A 94 -0.87 7.70 -26.59
N PRO A 95 0.32 7.14 -26.85
CA PRO A 95 0.87 6.01 -26.09
C PRO A 95 0.95 6.24 -24.57
N ASN A 96 1.16 7.48 -24.13
CA ASN A 96 1.31 7.86 -22.72
C ASN A 96 0.01 8.27 -22.02
N SER A 97 -1.16 8.10 -22.65
CA SER A 97 -2.45 8.47 -22.06
C SER A 97 -2.81 7.65 -20.81
N GLY A 98 -2.30 6.42 -20.67
CA GLY A 98 -2.49 5.58 -19.49
C GLY A 98 -1.87 6.19 -18.21
N GLY A 99 -0.57 6.50 -18.24
CA GLY A 99 0.11 7.12 -17.10
C GLY A 99 -0.43 8.52 -16.76
N LYS A 100 -0.93 9.26 -17.77
CA LYS A 100 -1.65 10.53 -17.54
C LYS A 100 -2.98 10.33 -16.83
N PHE A 101 -3.74 9.31 -17.21
CA PHE A 101 -5.00 8.96 -16.54
C PHE A 101 -4.75 8.62 -15.07
N GLU A 102 -3.76 7.79 -14.76
CA GLU A 102 -3.35 7.46 -13.39
C GLU A 102 -2.98 8.71 -12.59
N SER A 103 -2.14 9.58 -13.17
CA SER A 103 -1.73 10.85 -12.53
C SER A 103 -2.92 11.76 -12.22
N ILE A 104 -3.89 11.83 -13.12
CA ILE A 104 -5.12 12.61 -12.91
C ILE A 104 -5.99 11.95 -11.82
N VAL A 105 -6.15 10.63 -11.84
CA VAL A 105 -6.90 9.90 -10.80
C VAL A 105 -6.29 10.13 -9.44
N GLN A 106 -4.96 9.96 -9.31
CA GLN A 106 -4.20 10.21 -8.10
C GLN A 106 -4.40 11.65 -7.61
N GLY A 107 -4.18 12.64 -8.49
CA GLY A 107 -4.31 14.06 -8.15
C GLY A 107 -5.73 14.43 -7.73
N VAL A 108 -6.74 13.93 -8.45
CA VAL A 108 -8.15 14.15 -8.09
C VAL A 108 -8.43 13.51 -6.75
N LEU A 109 -8.13 12.22 -6.54
CA LEU A 109 -8.44 11.48 -5.33
C LEU A 109 -7.82 12.12 -4.09
N LEU A 110 -6.50 12.35 -4.13
CA LEU A 110 -5.71 12.80 -2.98
C LEU A 110 -5.95 14.27 -2.62
N ALA A 111 -6.44 15.10 -3.56
CA ALA A 111 -6.77 16.51 -3.28
C ALA A 111 -7.87 16.70 -2.22
N LYS A 112 -8.63 15.65 -1.87
CA LYS A 112 -9.61 15.67 -0.77
C LYS A 112 -9.39 14.55 0.24
N ALA A 113 -8.15 14.06 0.37
CA ALA A 113 -7.83 13.06 1.36
C ALA A 113 -8.16 13.58 2.78
N PRO A 114 -8.97 12.87 3.58
CA PRO A 114 -9.26 13.25 4.95
C PRO A 114 -8.04 12.98 5.83
N TYR A 115 -7.80 13.78 6.87
CA TYR A 115 -6.62 13.63 7.73
C TYR A 115 -6.46 12.20 8.31
N ASN A 116 -7.57 11.56 8.67
CA ASN A 116 -7.56 10.24 9.33
C ASN A 116 -7.33 9.04 8.39
N HIS A 117 -7.23 9.24 7.06
CA HIS A 117 -7.09 8.10 6.14
C HIS A 117 -5.86 7.23 6.46
N GLN A 118 -4.76 7.87 6.87
CA GLN A 118 -3.50 7.20 7.19
C GLN A 118 -3.68 6.14 8.28
N ARG A 119 -4.55 6.38 9.26
CA ARG A 119 -4.83 5.42 10.34
C ARG A 119 -5.51 4.16 9.81
N VAL A 120 -6.49 4.31 8.92
CA VAL A 120 -7.20 3.16 8.31
C VAL A 120 -6.24 2.35 7.45
N VAL A 121 -5.42 3.02 6.64
CA VAL A 121 -4.39 2.37 5.82
C VAL A 121 -3.38 1.62 6.70
N LYS A 122 -2.92 2.25 7.78
CA LYS A 122 -2.01 1.62 8.76
C LYS A 122 -2.61 0.39 9.42
N MET A 123 -3.88 0.43 9.81
CA MET A 123 -4.59 -0.72 10.38
C MET A 123 -4.74 -1.85 9.36
N PHE A 124 -5.01 -1.52 8.09
CA PHE A 124 -5.09 -2.50 7.01
C PHE A 124 -3.77 -3.26 6.81
N PHE A 125 -2.65 -2.56 6.63
CA PHE A 125 -1.34 -3.20 6.46
C PHE A 125 -0.81 -3.84 7.75
N GLY A 126 -1.15 -3.27 8.91
CA GLY A 126 -0.76 -3.83 10.20
C GLY A 126 -1.39 -5.20 10.46
N LEU A 127 -2.68 -5.35 10.18
CA LEU A 127 -3.39 -6.62 10.31
C LEU A 127 -2.88 -7.65 9.29
N SER A 128 -2.65 -7.25 8.03
CA SER A 128 -2.15 -8.18 7.02
C SER A 128 -0.73 -8.67 7.32
N PHE A 129 0.16 -7.80 7.81
CA PHE A 129 1.50 -8.19 8.26
C PHE A 129 1.43 -9.18 9.43
N LYS A 130 0.57 -8.91 10.42
CA LYS A 130 0.37 -9.81 11.57
C LYS A 130 -0.11 -11.20 11.14
N VAL A 131 -1.09 -11.25 10.24
CA VAL A 131 -1.60 -12.50 9.67
C VAL A 131 -0.53 -13.22 8.86
N PHE A 132 0.28 -12.49 8.08
CA PHE A 132 1.38 -13.05 7.30
C PHE A 132 2.46 -13.69 8.18
N CYS A 133 2.93 -12.98 9.20
CA CYS A 133 3.91 -13.55 10.14
C CYS A 133 3.34 -14.79 10.86
N HIS A 134 2.05 -14.78 11.20
CA HIS A 134 1.41 -15.94 11.81
C HIS A 134 1.34 -17.13 10.83
N SER A 135 1.07 -16.91 9.53
CA SER A 135 1.04 -18.00 8.55
C SER A 135 2.41 -18.62 8.29
N GLU A 136 3.48 -17.81 8.27
CA GLU A 136 4.85 -18.31 8.08
C GLU A 136 5.39 -19.04 9.31
N ASN A 137 4.92 -18.70 10.52
CA ASN A 137 5.34 -19.31 11.78
C ASN A 137 4.52 -20.56 12.19
N THR A 138 3.71 -21.12 11.30
CA THR A 138 2.79 -22.26 11.58
C THR A 138 3.47 -23.60 11.95
N HIS A 139 4.79 -23.61 12.14
CA HIS A 139 5.50 -24.78 12.67
C HIS A 139 5.41 -24.95 14.20
N ASP A 140 4.85 -23.98 14.93
CA ASP A 140 4.69 -24.04 16.38
C ASP A 140 3.19 -24.03 16.75
N GLU A 141 2.49 -25.12 16.42
CA GLU A 141 1.11 -25.37 16.84
C GLU A 141 1.07 -25.67 18.35
N SER A 142 1.09 -24.63 19.17
CA SER A 142 0.49 -24.71 20.51
C SER A 142 -1.03 -24.85 20.32
N LEU A 143 -1.51 -26.09 20.31
CA LEU A 143 -2.92 -26.48 20.18
C LEU A 143 -3.82 -25.99 21.33
N GLU A 144 -3.32 -25.13 22.22
CA GLU A 144 -4.01 -24.68 23.44
C GLU A 144 -4.55 -23.24 23.36
N GLU A 145 -4.28 -22.50 22.29
CA GLU A 145 -4.78 -21.12 22.16
C GLU A 145 -6.20 -21.06 21.57
N LEU A 146 -7.15 -20.61 22.39
CA LEU A 146 -8.55 -20.36 21.99
C LEU A 146 -8.70 -19.22 20.97
N ILE A 147 -7.67 -18.39 20.80
CA ILE A 147 -7.66 -17.21 19.92
C ILE A 147 -6.49 -17.31 18.94
N CYS A 148 -6.76 -17.18 17.65
CA CYS A 148 -5.75 -17.11 16.62
C CYS A 148 -4.90 -15.84 16.77
N GLN A 149 -3.58 -16.01 16.92
CA GLN A 149 -2.62 -14.90 17.04
C GLN A 149 -2.49 -14.06 15.77
N GLY A 150 -2.92 -14.56 14.61
CA GLY A 150 -2.96 -13.80 13.36
C GLY A 150 -4.12 -12.82 13.32
N CYS A 151 -5.35 -13.34 13.20
CA CYS A 151 -6.55 -12.52 13.00
C CYS A 151 -7.29 -12.12 14.28
N SER A 152 -6.81 -12.55 15.46
CA SER A 152 -7.43 -12.29 16.77
C SER A 152 -8.90 -12.68 16.84
N GLN A 153 -9.26 -13.77 16.15
CA GLN A 153 -10.57 -14.43 16.23
C GLN A 153 -10.43 -15.74 16.98
N GLU A 154 -11.54 -16.28 17.47
CA GLU A 154 -11.60 -17.65 17.98
C GLU A 154 -10.99 -18.62 16.95
N SER A 155 -10.21 -19.59 17.41
CA SER A 155 -9.46 -20.51 16.52
C SER A 155 -10.38 -21.26 15.55
N GLU A 156 -11.60 -21.61 15.97
CA GLU A 156 -12.65 -22.21 15.13
C GLU A 156 -13.19 -21.27 14.03
N ARG A 157 -13.00 -19.95 14.19
CA ARG A 157 -13.45 -18.90 13.26
C ARG A 157 -12.26 -18.12 12.71
N CYS A 158 -11.11 -18.78 12.55
CA CYS A 158 -9.92 -18.17 11.99
C CYS A 158 -10.17 -17.68 10.55
N MET A 159 -9.85 -16.40 10.29
CA MET A 159 -10.06 -15.72 9.01
C MET A 159 -8.75 -15.37 8.28
N CYS A 160 -7.61 -15.91 8.72
CA CYS A 160 -6.29 -15.58 8.18
C CYS A 160 -6.21 -15.77 6.65
N LYS A 161 -6.73 -16.88 6.12
CA LYS A 161 -6.76 -17.15 4.67
C LYS A 161 -7.59 -16.13 3.89
N GLU A 162 -8.75 -15.73 4.44
CA GLU A 162 -9.59 -14.71 3.79
C GLU A 162 -8.94 -13.33 3.82
N ILE A 163 -8.29 -12.98 4.93
CA ILE A 163 -7.57 -11.72 5.07
C ILE A 163 -6.44 -11.63 4.04
N LEU A 164 -5.63 -12.68 3.87
CA LEU A 164 -4.57 -12.72 2.85
C LEU A 164 -5.12 -12.58 1.43
N LYS A 165 -6.24 -13.26 1.13
CA LYS A 165 -6.89 -13.14 -0.19
C LYS A 165 -7.38 -11.71 -0.47
N LYS A 166 -8.10 -11.10 0.48
CA LYS A 166 -8.56 -9.71 0.37
C LYS A 166 -7.38 -8.73 0.28
N PHE A 167 -6.31 -9.01 1.02
CA PHE A 167 -5.09 -8.21 1.00
C PHE A 167 -4.46 -8.19 -0.40
N SER A 168 -4.20 -9.36 -0.98
CA SER A 168 -3.65 -9.47 -2.34
C SER A 168 -4.56 -8.79 -3.38
N GLU A 169 -5.88 -8.99 -3.30
CA GLU A 169 -6.85 -8.31 -4.20
C GLU A 169 -6.79 -6.78 -4.10
N ALA A 170 -6.76 -6.23 -2.88
CA ALA A 170 -6.67 -4.78 -2.68
C ALA A 170 -5.32 -4.22 -3.15
N ASN A 171 -4.22 -4.94 -2.92
CA ASN A 171 -2.89 -4.52 -3.37
C ASN A 171 -2.80 -4.49 -4.90
N ASN A 172 -3.32 -5.51 -5.57
CA ASN A 172 -3.46 -5.54 -7.03
C ASN A 172 -4.24 -4.31 -7.52
N HIS A 173 -5.39 -4.01 -6.91
CA HIS A 173 -6.16 -2.83 -7.27
C HIS A 173 -5.40 -1.52 -7.03
N LEU A 174 -4.65 -1.39 -5.94
CA LEU A 174 -3.81 -0.21 -5.67
C LEU A 174 -2.72 -0.05 -6.71
N VAL A 175 -2.03 -1.14 -7.06
CA VAL A 175 -0.99 -1.16 -8.10
C VAL A 175 -1.56 -0.76 -9.44
N ARG A 176 -2.64 -1.40 -9.89
CA ARG A 176 -3.26 -1.12 -11.20
C ARG A 176 -3.85 0.27 -11.34
N LEU A 177 -4.16 0.94 -10.22
CA LEU A 177 -4.60 2.34 -10.20
C LEU A 177 -3.44 3.33 -10.00
N GLY A 178 -2.20 2.84 -9.86
CA GLY A 178 -1.04 3.65 -9.53
C GLY A 178 -1.12 4.29 -8.14
N LEU A 179 -1.93 3.76 -7.22
CA LEU A 179 -2.19 4.36 -5.92
C LEU A 179 -1.30 3.81 -4.79
N MET A 180 -0.60 2.69 -5.00
CA MET A 180 0.20 2.02 -3.96
C MET A 180 1.19 2.99 -3.28
N GLU A 181 2.13 3.55 -4.04
CA GLU A 181 3.15 4.44 -3.48
C GLU A 181 2.57 5.71 -2.84
N ARG A 182 1.52 6.28 -3.45
CA ARG A 182 0.96 7.57 -3.00
C ARG A 182 0.00 7.47 -1.82
N LEU A 183 -0.69 6.34 -1.67
CA LEU A 183 -1.70 6.15 -0.63
C LEU A 183 -1.19 5.26 0.52
N ALA A 184 -0.29 4.34 0.23
CA ALA A 184 0.18 3.33 1.17
C ALA A 184 1.68 3.40 1.47
N GLY A 185 2.51 3.95 0.57
CA GLY A 185 3.97 3.92 0.69
C GLY A 185 4.50 4.44 2.02
N GLU A 186 3.97 5.55 2.52
CA GLU A 186 4.37 6.10 3.82
C GLU A 186 3.94 5.20 5.00
N GLN A 187 2.73 4.66 4.96
CA GLN A 187 2.20 3.79 6.01
C GLN A 187 2.91 2.43 6.03
N LEU A 188 3.29 1.90 4.85
CA LEU A 188 4.14 0.72 4.70
C LEU A 188 5.51 0.96 5.34
N ARG A 189 6.14 2.10 4.99
CA ARG A 189 7.45 2.49 5.54
C ARG A 189 7.42 2.62 7.06
N GLU A 190 6.43 3.33 7.61
CA GLU A 190 6.25 3.46 9.06
C GLU A 190 6.03 2.11 9.74
N LEU A 191 5.19 1.25 9.17
CA LEU A 191 4.90 -0.07 9.71
C LEU A 191 6.18 -0.91 9.80
N LEU A 192 6.96 -0.96 8.71
CA LEU A 192 8.21 -1.74 8.67
C LEU A 192 9.26 -1.19 9.65
N GLN A 193 9.43 0.13 9.71
CA GLN A 193 10.33 0.75 10.69
C GLN A 193 9.91 0.45 12.13
N MET A 194 8.62 0.51 12.43
CA MET A 194 8.09 0.12 13.74
C MET A 194 8.39 -1.35 14.05
N ARG A 195 8.16 -2.25 13.09
CA ARG A 195 8.40 -3.69 13.26
C ARG A 195 9.88 -4.00 13.47
N ILE A 196 10.77 -3.40 12.69
CA ILE A 196 12.22 -3.51 12.90
C ILE A 196 12.58 -3.05 14.32
N LYS A 197 12.08 -1.89 14.75
CA LYS A 197 12.37 -1.38 16.09
C LYS A 197 11.89 -2.35 17.18
N SER A 198 10.66 -2.83 17.09
CA SER A 198 10.11 -3.78 18.06
C SER A 198 10.91 -5.09 18.10
N TYR A 199 11.23 -5.66 16.94
CA TYR A 199 11.94 -6.94 16.87
C TYR A 199 13.38 -6.82 17.38
N VAL A 200 14.09 -5.73 17.05
CA VAL A 200 15.42 -5.45 17.61
C VAL A 200 15.35 -5.29 19.13
N GLN A 201 14.34 -4.59 19.65
CA GLN A 201 14.13 -4.45 21.09
C GLN A 201 13.85 -5.78 21.77
N GLU A 202 12.99 -6.62 21.21
CA GLU A 202 12.65 -7.93 21.77
C GLU A 202 13.85 -8.87 21.82
N LEU A 203 14.64 -8.95 20.74
CA LEU A 203 15.83 -9.81 20.68
C LEU A 203 16.99 -9.30 21.53
N CYS A 204 17.25 -7.99 21.53
CA CYS A 204 18.43 -7.43 22.18
C CYS A 204 18.24 -7.16 23.68
N LYS A 205 17.02 -6.89 24.13
CA LYS A 205 16.77 -6.44 25.50
C LYS A 205 17.27 -7.46 26.52
N GLY A 206 18.30 -7.05 27.27
CA GLY A 206 18.87 -7.86 28.35
C GLY A 206 19.82 -8.97 27.89
N SER A 207 20.08 -9.08 26.58
CA SER A 207 21.08 -9.98 26.02
C SER A 207 22.25 -9.20 25.45
N PHE A 208 23.47 -9.44 25.92
CA PHE A 208 24.69 -8.83 25.37
C PHE A 208 25.29 -9.58 24.17
N SER A 209 24.64 -10.65 23.71
CA SER A 209 25.12 -11.41 22.55
C SER A 209 24.86 -10.66 21.23
N SER A 210 25.72 -10.91 20.25
CA SER A 210 25.51 -10.44 18.88
C SER A 210 24.33 -11.16 18.24
N HIS A 211 23.25 -10.42 17.97
CA HIS A 211 22.05 -10.89 17.27
C HIS A 211 21.94 -10.35 15.84
N LEU A 212 23.00 -9.72 15.33
CA LEU A 212 22.96 -8.99 14.06
C LEU A 212 22.60 -9.90 12.87
N ALA A 213 23.21 -11.09 12.80
CA ALA A 213 22.96 -12.04 11.72
C ALA A 213 21.51 -12.57 11.72
N GLU A 214 20.91 -12.76 12.90
CA GLU A 214 19.50 -13.17 13.03
C GLU A 214 18.57 -12.06 12.55
N LEU A 215 18.87 -10.81 12.91
CA LEU A 215 18.13 -9.64 12.47
C LEU A 215 18.21 -9.41 10.96
N GLU A 216 19.39 -9.61 10.36
CA GLU A 216 19.59 -9.55 8.90
C GLU A 216 18.81 -10.65 8.19
N SER A 217 18.91 -11.89 8.67
CA SER A 217 18.18 -13.04 8.13
C SER A 217 16.67 -12.81 8.17
N TRP A 218 16.13 -12.33 9.30
CA TRP A 218 14.71 -12.00 9.44
C TRP A 218 14.27 -10.91 8.45
N LEU A 219 15.09 -9.88 8.25
CA LEU A 219 14.79 -8.81 7.29
C LEU A 219 14.77 -9.34 5.85
N GLU A 220 15.73 -10.18 5.48
CA GLU A 220 15.85 -10.75 4.12
C GLU A 220 14.82 -11.85 3.84
N THR A 221 14.29 -12.51 4.86
CA THR A 221 13.30 -13.58 4.70
C THR A 221 11.88 -13.08 4.91
N VAL A 222 11.52 -12.67 6.12
CA VAL A 222 10.14 -12.32 6.51
C VAL A 222 9.70 -11.01 5.87
N VAL A 223 10.50 -9.96 6.00
CA VAL A 223 10.11 -8.63 5.50
C VAL A 223 10.11 -8.59 3.98
N MET A 224 11.09 -9.22 3.33
CA MET A 224 11.11 -9.33 1.86
C MET A 224 9.97 -10.20 1.33
N ALA A 225 9.68 -11.36 1.95
CA ALA A 225 8.56 -12.19 1.53
C ALA A 225 7.23 -11.44 1.64
N TRP A 226 7.03 -10.69 2.73
CA TRP A 226 5.83 -9.87 2.88
C TRP A 226 5.75 -8.73 1.85
N LEU A 227 6.87 -8.04 1.59
CA LEU A 227 6.92 -7.00 0.56
C LEU A 227 6.62 -7.58 -0.83
N ASN A 228 7.12 -8.77 -1.15
CA ASN A 228 6.78 -9.45 -2.40
C ASN A 228 5.25 -9.70 -2.48
N CYS A 229 4.59 -10.07 -1.39
CA CYS A 229 3.12 -10.18 -1.35
C CYS A 229 2.40 -8.81 -1.45
N VAL A 230 3.03 -7.71 -1.03
CA VAL A 230 2.48 -6.36 -1.23
C VAL A 230 2.47 -5.99 -2.71
N TYR A 231 3.50 -6.40 -3.45
CA TYR A 231 3.72 -6.02 -4.86
C TYR A 231 3.52 -7.18 -5.84
N GLU A 232 2.76 -8.22 -5.48
CA GLU A 232 2.72 -9.57 -6.09
C GLU A 232 2.45 -9.66 -7.61
N GLU A 233 2.02 -8.60 -8.30
CA GLU A 233 1.70 -8.62 -9.75
C GLU A 233 2.62 -7.77 -10.64
N GLN A 234 3.74 -7.37 -10.09
CA GLN A 234 4.63 -6.40 -10.71
C GLN A 234 5.82 -7.11 -11.39
N ASP A 235 5.56 -7.72 -12.55
CA ASP A 235 6.58 -8.37 -13.41
C ASP A 235 7.47 -7.36 -14.16
N ASP A 236 7.75 -6.22 -13.54
CA ASP A 236 8.50 -5.10 -14.10
C ASP A 236 9.87 -4.98 -13.40
N VAL A 237 10.91 -4.74 -14.18
CA VAL A 237 12.27 -4.44 -13.71
C VAL A 237 12.26 -3.23 -12.76
N ALA A 238 11.37 -2.26 -13.00
CA ALA A 238 11.21 -1.10 -12.13
C ALA A 238 10.77 -1.49 -10.70
N HIS A 239 10.03 -2.58 -10.55
CA HIS A 239 9.46 -3.00 -9.28
C HIS A 239 10.46 -3.81 -8.45
N SER A 240 11.22 -4.68 -9.09
CA SER A 240 12.40 -5.31 -8.50
C SER A 240 13.37 -4.25 -7.95
N LEU A 241 13.64 -3.19 -8.71
CA LEU A 241 14.50 -2.08 -8.27
C LEU A 241 13.93 -1.34 -7.03
N VAL A 242 12.62 -1.10 -6.99
CA VAL A 242 11.97 -0.44 -5.83
C VAL A 242 12.08 -1.30 -4.58
N LEU A 243 11.89 -2.62 -4.70
CA LEU A 243 12.06 -3.56 -3.61
C LEU A 243 13.51 -3.62 -3.13
N GLU A 244 14.47 -3.68 -4.05
CA GLU A 244 15.91 -3.65 -3.74
C GLU A 244 16.33 -2.36 -3.02
N LEU A 245 15.86 -1.20 -3.49
CA LEU A 245 16.15 0.07 -2.83
C LEU A 245 15.47 0.16 -1.46
N SER A 246 14.30 -0.44 -1.31
CA SER A 246 13.57 -0.48 -0.05
C SER A 246 14.30 -1.34 0.98
N ILE A 247 14.80 -2.52 0.59
CA ILE A 247 15.54 -3.39 1.52
C ILE A 247 16.85 -2.77 1.98
N VAL A 248 17.57 -2.06 1.11
CA VAL A 248 18.79 -1.34 1.48
C VAL A 248 18.49 -0.26 2.53
N LYS A 249 17.42 0.51 2.34
CA LYS A 249 16.98 1.54 3.31
C LYS A 249 16.57 0.93 4.65
N LEU A 250 15.84 -0.19 4.62
CA LEU A 250 15.41 -0.89 5.83
C LEU A 250 16.59 -1.51 6.58
N ARG A 251 17.59 -2.04 5.86
CA ARG A 251 18.84 -2.56 6.45
C ARG A 251 19.65 -1.47 7.13
N HIS A 252 19.80 -0.31 6.47
CA HIS A 252 20.43 0.84 7.10
C HIS A 252 19.70 1.26 8.38
N PHE A 253 18.37 1.33 8.34
CA PHE A 253 17.55 1.64 9.51
C PHE A 253 17.69 0.60 10.64
N LEU A 254 17.81 -0.69 10.30
CA LEU A 254 18.08 -1.77 11.23
C LEU A 254 19.42 -1.58 11.93
N TYR A 255 20.50 -1.31 11.19
CA TYR A 255 21.82 -1.06 11.79
C TYR A 255 21.84 0.17 12.68
N GLU A 256 21.19 1.26 12.26
CA GLU A 256 21.06 2.47 13.07
C GLU A 256 20.32 2.18 14.38
N THR A 257 19.22 1.43 14.31
CA THR A 257 18.39 1.07 15.47
C THR A 257 19.13 0.14 16.43
N TYR A 258 19.78 -0.90 15.89
CA TYR A 258 20.60 -1.84 16.65
C TYR A 258 21.75 -1.13 17.37
N THR A 259 22.47 -0.26 16.66
CA THR A 259 23.58 0.52 17.23
C THR A 259 23.10 1.41 18.37
N LYS A 260 21.99 2.13 18.20
CA LYS A 260 21.40 2.97 19.26
C LYS A 260 21.11 2.15 20.53
N ILE A 261 20.45 1.00 20.38
CA ILE A 261 20.13 0.11 21.52
C ILE A 261 21.42 -0.38 22.21
N ARG A 262 22.43 -0.80 21.46
CA ARG A 262 23.70 -1.25 22.03
C ARG A 262 24.47 -0.14 22.75
N VAL A 263 24.45 1.08 22.22
CA VAL A 263 25.03 2.24 22.89
C VAL A 263 24.29 2.54 24.21
N GLU A 264 22.96 2.51 24.21
CA GLU A 264 22.15 2.70 25.43
C GLU A 264 22.44 1.63 26.49
N GLU A 265 22.50 0.35 26.10
CA GLU A 265 22.85 -0.74 27.00
C GLU A 265 24.28 -0.62 27.55
N PHE A 266 25.23 -0.20 26.71
CA PHE A 266 26.61 0.04 27.12
C PHE A 266 26.70 1.13 28.20
N PHE A 267 25.98 2.26 28.03
CA PHE A 267 25.91 3.29 29.06
C PHE A 267 25.27 2.77 30.35
N ASN A 268 24.22 1.96 30.26
CA ASN A 268 23.59 1.35 31.43
C ASN A 268 24.57 0.43 32.19
N ILE A 269 25.42 -0.32 31.49
CA ILE A 269 26.46 -1.14 32.12
C ILE A 269 27.51 -0.26 32.82
N ILE A 270 28.01 0.78 32.14
CA ILE A 270 29.05 1.67 32.69
C ILE A 270 28.51 2.38 33.92
N ILE A 271 27.35 3.02 33.83
CA ILE A 271 26.72 3.74 34.94
C ILE A 271 26.43 2.77 36.08
N GLY A 272 25.88 1.58 35.79
CA GLY A 272 25.62 0.54 36.79
C GLY A 272 26.90 0.01 37.46
N LYS A 273 28.02 -0.09 36.75
CA LYS A 273 29.33 -0.43 37.33
C LYS A 273 29.93 0.71 38.15
N LEU A 274 29.79 1.96 37.71
CA LEU A 274 30.30 3.14 38.40
C LEU A 274 29.55 3.44 39.70
N LEU A 275 28.25 3.16 39.75
CA LEU A 275 27.44 3.31 40.97
C LEU A 275 27.78 2.22 42.01
N ARG A 276 28.01 0.97 41.58
CA ARG A 276 28.41 -0.14 42.48
C ARG A 276 29.82 -0.01 43.07
N HIS A 277 30.67 0.83 42.50
CA HIS A 277 32.01 1.11 43.03
C HIS A 277 32.03 2.27 44.04
N ARG A 278 30.88 2.89 44.31
CA ARG A 278 30.75 4.06 45.19
C ARG A 278 30.10 3.73 46.55
N ASP A 279 29.72 2.47 46.76
CA ASP A 279 29.27 1.87 48.03
C ASP A 279 30.35 0.90 48.55
#